data_AF-A0A368VLL9-F1
#
_entry.id   AF-A0A368VLL9-F1
#
_cell.length_a   1.000
_cell.length_b   1.000
_cell.length_c   1.000
_cell.angle_alpha   90.00
_cell.angle_beta   90.00
_cell.angle_gamma   90.00
#
_symmetry.space_group_name_H-M   'P 1'
#
loop_
_entity.id
_entity.type
_entity.pdbx_description
1 polymer ?
#
loop_
_entity_poly.entity_id
_entity_poly.type
_entity_poly.pdbx_seq_one_letter_code
_entity_poly.pdbx_strand_id
1 'polypeptide(L)'
;MKINKLATTVLLIAFITVGCSNGNDGKPSDQEQQDVLQLSFKQTAVTELLPKNANEDWTVTKEIKNRDTAIILYEDSSGDDYALAKHAGKFYDLGGVYNVENIKTQMLEGPFGDIELIVGIGTELTSWEVLGSDKQSGNLVLFQTIGRPEVMDLEGDGSEEMIASFNGAHLNFPNVEILRLNGSEIESAEIVDQTSNSEDQKFARVLEKSGDIVFEIGKVREDGTERQYTYENGQLVAD
;
A
#
# COMPACT_ATOMS: atom_id res chain seq x y z
N MET A 1 0.67 -45.82 23.59
CA MET A 1 1.03 -45.57 22.18
C MET A 1 2.02 -44.41 22.18
N LYS A 2 3.28 -44.67 21.83
CA LYS A 2 4.38 -43.69 21.92
C LYS A 2 4.46 -42.92 20.60
N ILE A 3 4.33 -41.59 20.65
CA ILE A 3 4.54 -40.72 19.48
C ILE A 3 6.00 -40.27 19.52
N ASN A 4 6.78 -40.73 18.53
CA ASN A 4 8.17 -40.36 18.34
C ASN A 4 8.27 -38.90 17.88
N LYS A 5 9.13 -38.12 18.54
CA LYS A 5 9.54 -36.78 18.10
C LYS A 5 10.43 -36.94 16.87
N LEU A 6 9.99 -36.47 15.71
CA LEU A 6 10.83 -36.29 14.54
C LEU A 6 11.62 -34.98 14.75
N ALA A 7 12.94 -35.10 14.86
CA ALA A 7 13.84 -33.95 14.87
C ALA A 7 14.09 -33.53 13.42
N THR A 8 13.63 -32.34 13.04
CA THR A 8 13.92 -31.75 11.73
C THR A 8 15.32 -31.15 11.77
N THR A 9 16.26 -31.79 11.09
CA THR A 9 17.61 -31.27 10.84
C THR A 9 17.54 -30.20 9.77
N VAL A 10 17.88 -28.95 10.12
CA VAL A 10 18.12 -27.87 9.17
C VAL A 10 19.51 -28.06 8.57
N LEU A 11 19.57 -28.36 7.27
CA LEU A 11 20.83 -28.46 6.52
C LEU A 11 21.19 -27.07 5.98
N LEU A 12 22.15 -26.41 6.63
CA LEU A 12 22.71 -25.15 6.15
C LEU A 12 23.75 -25.47 5.06
N ILE A 13 23.41 -25.25 3.79
CA ILE A 13 24.37 -25.38 2.68
C ILE A 13 25.09 -24.03 2.53
N ALA A 14 26.29 -23.94 3.08
CA ALA A 14 27.21 -22.85 2.77
C ALA A 14 27.96 -23.18 1.48
N PHE A 15 27.68 -22.46 0.39
CA PHE A 15 28.52 -22.47 -0.80
C PHE A 15 29.78 -21.63 -0.53
N ILE A 16 30.88 -22.30 -0.18
CA ILE A 16 32.21 -21.71 -0.28
C ILE A 16 32.80 -22.19 -1.61
N THR A 17 32.68 -21.38 -2.65
CA THR A 17 33.47 -21.56 -3.86
C THR A 17 34.88 -21.02 -3.59
N VAL A 18 35.78 -21.91 -3.20
CA VAL A 18 37.24 -21.67 -3.28
C VAL A 18 37.64 -21.87 -4.74
N GLY A 19 37.67 -20.78 -5.50
CA GLY A 19 38.26 -20.75 -6.83
C GLY A 19 39.76 -20.54 -6.74
N CYS A 20 40.55 -21.60 -6.96
CA CYS A 20 41.99 -21.50 -7.10
C CYS A 20 42.38 -20.68 -8.34
N SER A 21 43.31 -19.75 -8.11
CA SER A 21 44.13 -19.02 -9.06
C SER A 21 44.62 -19.88 -10.24
N ASN A 22 44.44 -19.35 -11.46
CA ASN A 22 45.40 -19.49 -12.55
C ASN A 22 45.41 -18.18 -13.34
N GLY A 23 46.61 -17.60 -13.45
CA GLY A 23 46.84 -16.27 -13.99
C GLY A 23 46.37 -16.08 -15.42
N ASN A 24 45.56 -15.05 -15.61
CA ASN A 24 45.43 -14.33 -16.86
C ASN A 24 45.05 -12.90 -16.47
N ASP A 25 45.86 -11.91 -16.85
CA ASP A 25 45.67 -10.48 -16.54
C ASP A 25 44.48 -9.89 -17.31
N GLY A 26 43.28 -10.42 -17.04
CA GLY A 26 42.03 -9.74 -17.31
C GLY A 26 41.73 -8.86 -16.11
N LYS A 27 41.68 -7.54 -16.31
CA LYS A 27 41.07 -6.62 -15.34
C LYS A 27 39.76 -7.23 -14.86
N PRO A 28 39.46 -7.25 -13.56
CA PRO A 28 38.10 -7.58 -13.12
C PRO A 28 37.18 -6.63 -13.88
N SER A 29 36.27 -7.17 -14.68
CA SER A 29 35.16 -6.36 -15.15
C SER A 29 34.50 -5.84 -13.89
N ASP A 30 34.46 -4.52 -13.74
CA ASP A 30 33.59 -3.87 -12.78
C ASP A 30 32.19 -4.42 -13.05
N GLN A 31 31.77 -5.41 -12.25
CA GLN A 31 30.37 -5.79 -12.21
C GLN A 31 29.68 -4.54 -11.69
N GLU A 32 28.98 -3.85 -12.58
CA GLU A 32 28.13 -2.72 -12.25
C GLU A 32 27.24 -3.17 -11.09
N GLN A 33 27.57 -2.70 -9.89
CA GLN A 33 26.82 -3.07 -8.70
C GLN A 33 25.46 -2.40 -8.87
N GLN A 34 24.47 -3.21 -9.25
CA GLN A 34 23.11 -2.76 -9.46
C GLN A 34 22.66 -1.98 -8.21
N ASP A 35 22.17 -0.76 -8.44
CA ASP A 35 21.74 0.11 -7.36
C ASP A 35 20.41 -0.42 -6.81
N VAL A 36 20.41 -0.84 -5.54
CA VAL A 36 19.23 -1.43 -4.89
C VAL A 36 18.80 -0.53 -3.74
N LEU A 37 17.57 -0.03 -3.81
CA LEU A 37 16.94 0.70 -2.73
C LEU A 37 16.15 -0.27 -1.84
N GLN A 38 16.68 -0.51 -0.65
CA GLN A 38 16.03 -1.31 0.38
C GLN A 38 14.83 -0.57 0.98
N LEU A 39 13.65 -1.19 0.93
CA LEU A 39 12.45 -0.62 1.52
C LEU A 39 12.31 -1.06 2.98
N SER A 40 12.22 -0.08 3.89
CA SER A 40 11.91 -0.33 5.30
C SER A 40 10.41 -0.15 5.54
N PHE A 41 9.70 -1.28 5.61
CA PHE A 41 8.28 -1.31 5.91
C PHE A 41 8.03 -1.03 7.40
N LYS A 42 7.08 -0.14 7.68
CA LYS A 42 6.63 0.22 9.02
C LYS A 42 5.18 -0.19 9.18
N GLN A 43 4.81 -0.61 10.39
CA GLN A 43 3.42 -0.94 10.71
C GLN A 43 2.52 0.30 10.48
N THR A 44 1.47 0.12 9.70
CA THR A 44 0.40 1.10 9.49
C THR A 44 -0.62 0.97 10.61
N ALA A 45 -1.07 2.09 11.17
CA ALA A 45 -2.10 2.07 12.19
C ALA A 45 -3.43 1.62 11.59
N VAL A 46 -4.01 0.57 12.16
CA VAL A 46 -5.31 0.02 11.77
C VAL A 46 -6.30 0.22 12.91
N THR A 47 -7.44 0.83 12.61
CA THR A 47 -8.54 1.04 13.55
C THR A 47 -9.65 0.06 13.24
N GLU A 48 -9.92 -0.87 14.16
CA GLU A 48 -11.12 -1.70 14.08
C GLU A 48 -12.37 -0.85 14.34
N LEU A 49 -13.34 -0.92 13.43
CA LEU A 49 -14.61 -0.21 13.58
C LEU A 49 -15.59 -1.03 14.40
N LEU A 50 -16.18 -0.37 15.40
CA LEU A 50 -17.21 -0.97 16.24
C LEU A 50 -18.60 -0.73 15.64
N PRO A 51 -19.48 -1.74 15.66
CA PRO A 51 -20.86 -1.56 15.24
C PRO A 51 -21.58 -0.50 16.08
N LYS A 52 -22.38 0.35 15.43
CA LYS A 52 -23.34 1.24 16.09
C LYS A 52 -24.78 0.90 15.69
N ASN A 53 -25.71 1.34 16.52
CA ASN A 53 -27.13 1.30 16.18
C ASN A 53 -27.43 2.33 15.09
N ALA A 54 -28.34 1.99 14.19
CA ALA A 54 -28.88 2.97 13.26
C ALA A 54 -29.59 4.08 14.06
N ASN A 55 -29.38 5.34 13.66
CA ASN A 55 -30.18 6.46 14.14
C ASN A 55 -31.44 6.57 13.27
N GLU A 56 -32.58 6.99 13.81
CA GLU A 56 -33.80 7.18 13.03
C GLU A 56 -33.91 8.60 12.42
N ASP A 57 -33.09 9.56 12.90
CA ASP A 57 -33.23 10.99 12.58
C ASP A 57 -32.34 11.49 11.42
N TRP A 58 -31.58 10.61 10.77
CA TRP A 58 -30.74 10.94 9.61
C TRP A 58 -31.52 11.06 8.30
N THR A 59 -31.10 12.01 7.46
CA THR A 59 -31.58 12.08 6.06
C THR A 59 -30.52 11.45 5.15
N VAL A 60 -30.80 10.27 4.62
CA VAL A 60 -29.90 9.61 3.66
C VAL A 60 -29.86 10.41 2.36
N THR A 61 -28.67 10.87 1.99
CA THR A 61 -28.42 11.66 0.78
C THR A 61 -27.95 10.79 -0.38
N LYS A 62 -27.17 9.74 -0.08
CA LYS A 62 -26.62 8.82 -1.08
C LYS A 62 -26.34 7.45 -0.48
N GLU A 63 -26.54 6.40 -1.26
CA GLU A 63 -26.11 5.04 -0.91
C GLU A 63 -25.22 4.49 -2.03
N ILE A 64 -24.05 3.97 -1.67
CA ILE A 64 -23.07 3.39 -2.60
C ILE A 64 -22.85 1.94 -2.19
N LYS A 65 -23.30 0.99 -3.02
CA LYS A 65 -23.26 -0.44 -2.72
C LYS A 65 -22.08 -1.13 -3.37
N ASN A 66 -21.41 -2.01 -2.63
CA ASN A 66 -20.39 -2.92 -3.12
C ASN A 66 -20.46 -4.26 -2.38
N ARG A 67 -20.84 -5.33 -3.09
CA ARG A 67 -21.05 -6.68 -2.52
C ARG A 67 -21.90 -6.65 -1.24
N ASP A 68 -21.29 -7.01 -0.11
CA ASP A 68 -21.94 -7.12 1.20
C ASP A 68 -21.82 -5.83 2.04
N THR A 69 -21.22 -4.79 1.45
CA THR A 69 -20.97 -3.49 2.07
C THR A 69 -21.73 -2.38 1.35
N ALA A 70 -22.30 -1.42 2.08
CA ALA A 70 -22.87 -0.21 1.52
C ALA A 70 -22.41 1.02 2.30
N ILE A 71 -21.99 2.07 1.61
CA ILE A 71 -21.74 3.38 2.21
C ILE A 71 -23.01 4.19 2.13
N ILE A 72 -23.42 4.69 3.27
CA ILE A 72 -24.60 5.53 3.41
C ILE A 72 -24.10 6.91 3.79
N LEU A 73 -24.23 7.85 2.86
CA LEU A 73 -24.02 9.25 3.15
C LEU A 73 -25.33 9.82 3.66
N TYR A 74 -25.22 10.61 4.72
CA TYR A 74 -26.36 11.22 5.36
C TYR A 74 -26.03 12.59 5.90
N GLU A 75 -27.05 13.44 5.94
CA GLU A 75 -27.01 14.73 6.62
C GLU A 75 -27.60 14.55 8.02
N ASP A 76 -26.93 15.11 9.03
CA ASP A 76 -27.44 15.15 10.40
C ASP A 76 -28.46 16.30 10.60
N SER A 77 -28.99 16.46 11.81
CA SER A 77 -29.92 17.55 12.11
C SER A 77 -29.32 18.96 12.01
N SER A 78 -27.99 19.06 11.97
CA SER A 78 -27.23 20.31 11.92
C SER A 78 -26.95 20.74 10.47
N GLY A 79 -27.19 19.85 9.49
CA GLY A 79 -26.84 20.07 8.09
C GLY A 79 -25.43 19.61 7.73
N ASP A 80 -24.75 18.86 8.59
CA ASP A 80 -23.40 18.36 8.37
C ASP A 80 -23.43 16.97 7.70
N ASP A 81 -22.50 16.73 6.76
CA ASP A 81 -22.39 15.48 6.01
C ASP A 81 -21.56 14.42 6.75
N TYR A 82 -22.10 13.21 6.82
CA TYR A 82 -21.47 12.04 7.46
C TYR A 82 -21.58 10.79 6.57
N ALA A 83 -20.79 9.78 6.90
CA ALA A 83 -20.87 8.46 6.27
C ALA A 83 -20.96 7.32 7.28
N LEU A 84 -21.76 6.32 6.94
CA LEU A 84 -21.75 5.00 7.57
C LEU A 84 -21.31 3.94 6.58
N ALA A 85 -20.68 2.88 7.07
CA ALA A 85 -20.67 1.60 6.38
C ALA A 85 -21.77 0.70 6.94
N LYS A 86 -22.53 0.05 6.06
CA LYS A 86 -23.41 -1.06 6.38
C LYS A 86 -22.77 -2.33 5.86
N HIS A 87 -22.35 -3.23 6.75
CA HIS A 87 -21.70 -4.49 6.40
C HIS A 87 -22.29 -5.62 7.25
N ALA A 88 -22.60 -6.76 6.61
CA ALA A 88 -23.20 -7.92 7.28
C ALA A 88 -24.43 -7.57 8.17
N GLY A 89 -25.23 -6.60 7.75
CA GLY A 89 -26.43 -6.14 8.47
C GLY A 89 -26.18 -5.23 9.68
N LYS A 90 -24.92 -4.89 9.97
CA LYS A 90 -24.52 -3.93 11.02
C LYS A 90 -24.13 -2.59 10.41
N PHE A 91 -24.21 -1.52 11.20
CA PHE A 91 -23.77 -0.18 10.80
C PHE A 91 -22.49 0.18 11.54
N TYR A 92 -21.60 0.91 10.88
CA TYR A 92 -20.30 1.34 11.38
C TYR A 92 -20.15 2.82 11.07
N ASP A 93 -19.69 3.60 12.05
CA ASP A 93 -19.46 5.03 11.87
C ASP A 93 -18.16 5.27 11.12
N LEU A 94 -18.21 6.04 10.03
CA LEU A 94 -17.02 6.53 9.35
C LEU A 94 -16.74 8.00 9.67
N GLY A 95 -17.61 8.65 10.45
CA GLY A 95 -17.45 10.05 10.84
C GLY A 95 -17.88 11.03 9.76
N GLY A 96 -17.42 12.27 9.92
CA GLY A 96 -17.73 13.37 9.01
C GLY A 96 -17.02 13.18 7.67
N VAL A 97 -17.72 13.47 6.57
CA VAL A 97 -17.15 13.34 5.23
C VAL A 97 -17.09 14.68 4.52
N TYR A 98 -16.02 14.87 3.76
CA TYR A 98 -15.83 16.04 2.91
C TYR A 98 -15.62 15.58 1.46
N ASN A 99 -16.13 16.35 0.50
CA ASN A 99 -16.03 16.07 -0.93
C ASN A 99 -16.59 14.68 -1.29
N VAL A 100 -17.86 14.44 -0.97
CA VAL A 100 -18.59 13.19 -1.20
C VAL A 100 -18.57 12.70 -2.66
N GLU A 101 -18.33 13.61 -3.60
CA GLU A 101 -18.10 13.34 -5.02
C GLU A 101 -16.80 12.60 -5.31
N ASN A 102 -15.81 12.66 -4.41
CA ASN A 102 -14.51 11.99 -4.54
C ASN A 102 -14.49 10.59 -3.92
N ILE A 103 -15.60 10.14 -3.32
CA ILE A 103 -15.73 8.77 -2.85
C ILE A 103 -15.65 7.84 -4.05
N LYS A 104 -14.52 7.15 -4.15
CA LYS A 104 -14.32 6.05 -5.08
C LYS A 104 -14.60 4.75 -4.34
N THR A 105 -14.97 3.72 -5.08
CA THR A 105 -15.23 2.40 -4.52
C THR A 105 -14.54 1.40 -5.41
N GLN A 106 -13.62 0.66 -4.83
CA GLN A 106 -12.85 -0.35 -5.53
C GLN A 106 -12.79 -1.58 -4.64
N MET A 107 -12.93 -2.73 -5.28
CA MET A 107 -12.70 -4.01 -4.68
C MET A 107 -11.27 -4.40 -4.95
N LEU A 108 -10.54 -4.70 -3.89
CA LEU A 108 -9.19 -5.24 -3.98
C LEU A 108 -9.26 -6.73 -3.70
N GLU A 109 -9.00 -7.52 -4.74
CA GLU A 109 -8.68 -8.93 -4.59
C GLU A 109 -7.15 -9.03 -4.41
N GLY A 110 -6.63 -10.13 -3.86
CA GLY A 110 -5.19 -10.28 -3.61
C GLY A 110 -4.82 -10.57 -2.15
N PRO A 111 -3.53 -10.42 -1.78
CA PRO A 111 -2.98 -10.91 -0.51
C PRO A 111 -3.57 -10.21 0.71
N PHE A 112 -4.20 -9.04 0.51
CA PHE A 112 -4.87 -8.29 1.55
C PHE A 112 -6.18 -8.87 2.05
N GLY A 113 -6.76 -9.85 1.36
CA GLY A 113 -7.97 -10.54 1.75
C GLY A 113 -9.20 -9.65 1.93
N ASP A 114 -10.16 -9.69 1.00
CA ASP A 114 -11.47 -9.01 1.06
C ASP A 114 -11.42 -7.62 1.71
N ILE A 115 -10.49 -6.76 1.26
CA ILE A 115 -10.62 -5.32 1.49
C ILE A 115 -11.83 -4.85 0.67
N GLU A 116 -12.99 -4.97 1.29
CA GLU A 116 -14.22 -4.45 0.77
C GLU A 116 -14.29 -2.98 1.11
N LEU A 117 -13.94 -2.20 0.09
CA LEU A 117 -14.29 -0.80 -0.12
C LEU A 117 -13.27 0.25 0.32
N ILE A 118 -12.34 0.59 -0.58
CA ILE A 118 -11.52 1.79 -0.41
C ILE A 118 -12.37 3.05 -0.63
N VAL A 119 -12.81 3.71 0.43
CA VAL A 119 -13.48 5.02 0.39
C VAL A 119 -12.50 6.09 0.86
N GLY A 120 -11.87 6.78 -0.10
CA GLY A 120 -11.14 8.00 0.22
C GLY A 120 -12.08 9.08 0.72
N ILE A 121 -12.10 9.31 2.02
CA ILE A 121 -12.64 10.52 2.61
C ILE A 121 -11.49 11.50 2.68
N GLY A 122 -11.45 12.46 1.76
CA GLY A 122 -10.31 13.35 1.67
C GLY A 122 -10.27 14.14 0.36
N THR A 123 -9.14 14.83 0.18
CA THR A 123 -8.82 15.46 -1.10
C THR A 123 -7.83 14.56 -1.82
N GLU A 124 -7.81 14.55 -3.16
CA GLU A 124 -6.73 13.91 -3.94
C GLU A 124 -5.32 14.48 -3.61
N LEU A 125 -5.24 15.41 -2.65
CA LEU A 125 -4.10 16.26 -2.34
C LEU A 125 -3.38 15.90 -1.03
N THR A 126 -3.89 14.99 -0.17
CA THR A 126 -3.32 14.78 1.18
C THR A 126 -3.27 13.34 1.68
N SER A 127 -4.40 12.64 1.73
CA SER A 127 -4.50 11.32 2.35
C SER A 127 -5.83 10.66 2.00
N TRP A 128 -5.84 9.33 2.01
CA TRP A 128 -7.03 8.52 1.77
C TRP A 128 -7.28 7.65 2.99
N GLU A 129 -8.52 7.63 3.46
CA GLU A 129 -8.97 6.59 4.38
C GLU A 129 -9.36 5.35 3.57
N VAL A 130 -9.06 4.17 4.11
CA VAL A 130 -9.28 2.89 3.44
C VAL A 130 -10.03 1.99 4.39
N LEU A 131 -11.21 1.57 3.97
CA LEU A 131 -12.04 0.63 4.70
C LEU A 131 -11.79 -0.77 4.12
N GLY A 132 -11.48 -1.72 4.98
CA GLY A 132 -11.30 -3.13 4.63
C GLY A 132 -12.13 -4.04 5.53
N SER A 133 -12.29 -5.30 5.13
CA SER A 133 -12.89 -6.33 5.99
C SER A 133 -11.80 -7.28 6.46
N ASP A 134 -11.64 -7.43 7.77
CA ASP A 134 -10.75 -8.46 8.31
C ASP A 134 -11.43 -9.83 8.21
N LYS A 135 -10.87 -10.72 7.38
CA LYS A 135 -11.38 -12.09 7.19
C LYS A 135 -11.45 -12.91 8.47
N GLN A 136 -10.60 -12.66 9.46
CA GLN A 136 -10.56 -13.46 10.68
C GLN A 136 -11.69 -13.08 11.62
N SER A 137 -11.89 -11.79 11.86
CA SER A 137 -12.94 -11.28 12.77
C SER A 137 -14.28 -11.04 12.07
N GLY A 138 -14.29 -10.84 10.75
CA GLY A 138 -15.43 -10.35 9.99
C GLY A 138 -15.79 -8.89 10.31
N ASN A 139 -14.91 -8.16 11.00
CA ASN A 139 -15.11 -6.75 11.33
C ASN A 139 -14.48 -5.86 10.27
N LEU A 140 -15.01 -4.65 10.15
CA LEU A 140 -14.43 -3.64 9.29
C LEU A 140 -13.25 -2.97 9.99
N VAL A 141 -12.22 -2.67 9.22
CA VAL A 141 -11.02 -1.98 9.65
C VAL A 141 -10.80 -0.73 8.81
N LEU A 142 -10.25 0.31 9.41
CA LEU A 142 -9.92 1.57 8.77
C LEU A 142 -8.41 1.84 8.90
N PHE A 143 -7.75 2.22 7.81
CA PHE A 143 -6.38 2.70 7.82
C PHE A 143 -6.22 3.87 6.84
N GLN A 144 -5.08 4.57 6.92
CA GLN A 144 -4.81 5.74 6.08
C GLN A 144 -3.63 5.50 5.15
N THR A 145 -3.70 6.06 3.93
CA THR A 145 -2.64 6.03 2.91
C THR A 145 -2.36 7.44 2.37
N ILE A 146 -1.18 7.68 1.80
CA ILE A 146 -0.78 9.02 1.31
C ILE A 146 -1.49 9.46 0.01
N GLY A 147 -2.15 8.52 -0.65
CA GLY A 147 -2.75 8.70 -1.96
C GLY A 147 -3.80 7.65 -2.24
N ARG A 148 -4.34 7.66 -3.46
CA ARG A 148 -5.37 6.69 -3.85
C ARG A 148 -4.72 5.30 -3.93
N PRO A 149 -5.20 4.31 -3.16
CA PRO A 149 -4.67 2.97 -3.27
C PRO A 149 -5.21 2.24 -4.50
N GLU A 150 -4.33 1.45 -5.10
CA GLU A 150 -4.54 0.61 -6.27
C GLU A 150 -3.86 -0.73 -6.00
N VAL A 151 -4.34 -1.80 -6.64
CA VAL A 151 -3.72 -3.12 -6.55
C VAL A 151 -3.24 -3.52 -7.93
N MET A 152 -2.00 -3.98 -7.99
CA MET A 152 -1.32 -4.36 -9.22
C MET A 152 -0.20 -5.36 -8.91
N ASP A 153 0.04 -6.27 -9.84
CA ASP A 153 1.18 -7.18 -9.80
C ASP A 153 2.45 -6.41 -10.18
N LEU A 154 3.27 -6.05 -9.18
CA LEU A 154 4.48 -5.25 -9.39
C LEU A 154 5.65 -6.08 -9.91
N GLU A 155 5.64 -7.40 -9.67
CA GLU A 155 6.76 -8.31 -9.96
C GLU A 155 6.49 -9.21 -11.18
N GLY A 156 5.25 -9.19 -11.70
CA GLY A 156 4.80 -10.07 -12.78
C GLY A 156 4.65 -11.54 -12.36
N ASP A 157 4.55 -11.82 -11.05
CA ASP A 157 4.54 -13.17 -10.50
C ASP A 157 3.11 -13.73 -10.28
N GLY A 158 2.09 -12.91 -10.55
CA GLY A 158 0.68 -13.20 -10.35
C GLY A 158 0.17 -12.91 -8.94
N SER A 159 1.03 -12.45 -8.02
CA SER A 159 0.67 -11.89 -6.73
C SER A 159 0.53 -10.38 -6.88
N GLU A 160 -0.52 -9.79 -6.31
CA GLU A 160 -0.73 -8.35 -6.43
C GLU A 160 -0.30 -7.61 -5.16
N GLU A 161 0.41 -6.50 -5.30
CA GLU A 161 0.72 -5.57 -4.23
C GLU A 161 -0.28 -4.41 -4.21
N MET A 162 -0.42 -3.75 -3.07
CA MET A 162 -1.16 -2.50 -2.99
C MET A 162 -0.17 -1.33 -3.02
N ILE A 163 -0.41 -0.38 -3.90
CA ILE A 163 0.31 0.88 -3.93
C ILE A 163 -0.66 2.04 -3.70
N ALA A 164 -0.21 3.12 -3.08
CA ALA A 164 -0.94 4.37 -3.00
C ALA A 164 -0.09 5.49 -3.61
N SER A 165 -0.60 6.07 -4.70
CA SER A 165 0.10 7.14 -5.42
C SER A 165 -0.47 8.50 -5.07
N PHE A 166 0.41 9.41 -4.69
CA PHE A 166 0.12 10.82 -4.49
C PHE A 166 0.76 11.62 -5.62
N ASN A 167 -0.03 12.44 -6.32
CA ASN A 167 0.44 13.19 -7.49
C ASN A 167 1.14 14.51 -7.14
N GLY A 168 1.27 14.86 -5.86
CA GLY A 168 1.79 16.14 -5.43
C GLY A 168 0.71 17.22 -5.32
N ALA A 169 0.90 18.13 -4.36
CA ALA A 169 0.05 19.29 -4.14
C ALA A 169 0.84 20.40 -3.42
N HIS A 170 0.84 21.61 -3.98
CA HIS A 170 1.58 22.76 -3.44
C HIS A 170 3.07 22.47 -3.16
N LEU A 171 3.43 22.27 -1.89
CA LEU A 171 4.81 22.01 -1.42
C LEU A 171 5.09 20.52 -1.18
N ASN A 172 4.11 19.66 -1.40
CA ASN A 172 4.24 18.21 -1.33
C ASN A 172 4.44 17.66 -2.74
N PHE A 173 5.51 16.90 -2.95
CA PHE A 173 5.85 16.33 -4.26
C PHE A 173 5.21 14.96 -4.46
N PRO A 174 5.16 14.47 -5.71
CA PRO A 174 4.68 13.12 -5.96
C PRO A 174 5.41 12.11 -5.09
N ASN A 175 4.67 11.19 -4.51
CA ASN A 175 5.22 10.10 -3.72
C ASN A 175 4.38 8.85 -3.94
N VAL A 176 4.99 7.70 -3.67
CA VAL A 176 4.35 6.40 -3.76
C VAL A 176 4.60 5.67 -2.46
N GLU A 177 3.53 5.11 -1.92
CA GLU A 177 3.54 4.22 -0.78
C GLU A 177 3.26 2.81 -1.28
N ILE A 178 4.11 1.85 -0.89
CA ILE A 178 3.87 0.42 -1.13
C ILE A 178 3.37 -0.16 0.18
N LEU A 179 2.22 -0.82 0.14
CA LEU A 179 1.61 -1.49 1.28
C LEU A 179 1.70 -3.00 1.08
N ARG A 180 1.82 -3.74 2.19
CA ARG A 180 1.71 -5.20 2.21
C ARG A 180 1.01 -5.68 3.48
N LEU A 181 0.44 -6.89 3.43
CA LEU A 181 0.09 -7.62 4.64
C LEU A 181 1.27 -8.42 5.17
N ASN A 182 1.48 -8.30 6.48
CA ASN A 182 2.35 -9.17 7.25
C ASN A 182 1.52 -9.86 8.34
N GLY A 183 0.95 -11.02 8.02
CA GLY A 183 -0.01 -11.70 8.90
C GLY A 183 -1.32 -10.93 8.99
N SER A 184 -1.64 -10.39 10.18
CA SER A 184 -2.83 -9.56 10.42
C SER A 184 -2.51 -8.05 10.44
N GLU A 185 -1.26 -7.68 10.22
CA GLU A 185 -0.81 -6.29 10.25
C GLU A 185 -0.63 -5.75 8.83
N ILE A 186 -1.02 -4.50 8.64
CA ILE A 186 -0.67 -3.74 7.43
C ILE A 186 0.68 -3.08 7.71
N GLU A 187 1.61 -3.23 6.79
CA GLU A 187 2.85 -2.47 6.80
C GLU A 187 2.96 -1.66 5.51
N SER A 188 3.56 -0.47 5.59
CA SER A 188 3.81 0.37 4.43
C SER A 188 5.21 0.96 4.38
N ALA A 189 5.66 1.24 3.17
CA ALA A 189 6.92 1.92 2.88
C ALA A 189 6.67 3.04 1.87
N GLU A 190 6.84 4.29 2.30
CA GLU A 190 6.86 5.45 1.42
C GLU A 190 8.23 5.55 0.74
N ILE A 191 8.25 5.57 -0.60
CA ILE A 191 9.49 5.50 -1.39
C ILE A 191 10.39 6.69 -1.09
N VAL A 192 9.85 7.92 -1.09
CA VAL A 192 10.65 9.14 -0.85
C VAL A 192 11.36 9.07 0.51
N ASP A 193 10.69 8.54 1.54
CA ASP A 193 11.24 8.37 2.90
C ASP A 193 12.39 7.35 2.96
N GLN A 194 12.48 6.41 2.01
CA GLN A 194 13.58 5.43 1.96
C GLN A 194 14.86 5.99 1.35
N THR A 195 14.77 7.10 0.61
CA THR A 195 15.92 7.64 -0.11
C THR A 195 16.85 8.41 0.83
N SER A 196 18.14 8.04 0.84
CA SER A 196 19.09 8.29 1.94
C SER A 196 19.62 9.73 2.11
N ASN A 197 18.87 10.77 1.72
CA ASN A 197 19.35 12.15 1.87
C ASN A 197 18.19 13.12 2.10
N SER A 198 18.10 13.65 3.31
CA SER A 198 17.00 14.53 3.77
C SER A 198 17.10 15.97 3.28
N GLU A 199 18.21 16.36 2.66
CA GLU A 199 18.43 17.75 2.24
C GLU A 199 17.84 18.08 0.85
N ASP A 200 17.59 17.06 0.04
CA ASP A 200 17.01 17.22 -1.30
C ASP A 200 15.50 17.00 -1.28
N GLN A 201 14.75 17.93 -1.87
CA GLN A 201 13.35 17.68 -2.23
C GLN A 201 13.33 16.60 -3.32
N LYS A 202 12.64 15.50 -3.05
CA LYS A 202 12.55 14.35 -3.95
C LYS A 202 11.11 14.03 -4.29
N PHE A 203 10.94 13.25 -5.35
CA PHE A 203 9.67 12.69 -5.73
C PHE A 203 9.82 11.22 -6.07
N ALA A 204 8.71 10.50 -5.99
CA ALA A 204 8.53 9.17 -6.56
C ALA A 204 7.22 9.14 -7.34
N ARG A 205 7.20 8.49 -8.50
CA ARG A 205 5.98 8.25 -9.28
C ARG A 205 6.01 6.88 -9.95
N VAL A 206 4.83 6.35 -10.21
CA VAL A 206 4.65 5.11 -10.98
C VAL A 206 4.52 5.44 -12.47
N LEU A 207 5.21 4.67 -13.30
CA LEU A 207 5.16 4.70 -14.75
C LEU A 207 4.77 3.32 -15.28
N GLU A 208 3.83 3.27 -16.21
CA GLU A 208 3.51 2.05 -16.94
C GLU A 208 4.29 2.05 -18.27
N LYS A 209 5.18 1.07 -18.47
CA LYS A 209 6.03 0.97 -19.66
C LYS A 209 5.92 -0.41 -20.28
N SER A 210 5.32 -0.49 -21.46
CA SER A 210 5.19 -1.75 -22.22
C SER A 210 4.50 -2.88 -21.46
N GLY A 211 3.68 -2.56 -20.46
CA GLY A 211 3.03 -3.52 -19.57
C GLY A 211 3.75 -3.75 -18.23
N ASP A 212 4.96 -3.22 -18.07
CA ASP A 212 5.72 -3.30 -16.83
C ASP A 212 5.49 -2.06 -15.95
N ILE A 213 5.50 -2.26 -14.64
CA ILE A 213 5.42 -1.18 -13.66
C ILE A 213 6.82 -0.74 -13.27
N VAL A 214 7.11 0.55 -13.46
CA VAL A 214 8.41 1.15 -13.17
C VAL A 214 8.23 2.32 -12.20
N PHE A 215 9.08 2.39 -11.18
CA PHE A 215 9.12 3.49 -10.23
C PHE A 215 10.21 4.48 -10.65
N GLU A 216 9.82 5.72 -10.91
CA GLU A 216 10.78 6.79 -11.17
C GLU A 216 10.99 7.61 -9.91
N ILE A 217 12.25 7.73 -9.50
CA ILE A 217 12.68 8.49 -8.32
C ILE A 217 13.66 9.56 -8.78
N GLY A 218 13.43 10.80 -8.34
CA GLY A 218 14.27 11.93 -8.75
C GLY A 218 14.29 13.07 -7.73
N LYS A 219 15.14 14.06 -8.01
CA LYS A 219 15.24 15.31 -7.26
C LYS A 219 14.44 16.41 -7.96
N VAL A 220 13.77 17.26 -7.19
CA VAL A 220 12.90 18.33 -7.69
C VAL A 220 13.69 19.52 -8.23
N ARG A 221 14.86 19.84 -7.64
CA ARG A 221 15.59 21.10 -7.87
C ARG A 221 16.96 20.96 -8.53
N GLU A 222 17.46 19.74 -8.68
CA GLU A 222 18.68 19.47 -9.46
C GLU A 222 18.29 19.05 -10.88
N ASP A 223 19.27 19.07 -11.79
CA ASP A 223 19.22 18.77 -13.22
C ASP A 223 18.87 17.31 -13.54
N GLY A 224 17.75 16.83 -12.99
CA GLY A 224 16.99 15.70 -13.49
C GLY A 224 17.72 14.36 -13.40
N THR A 225 18.49 14.11 -12.34
CA THR A 225 18.90 12.73 -12.05
C THR A 225 17.69 11.94 -11.59
N GLU A 226 16.96 11.47 -12.58
CA GLU A 226 15.89 10.50 -12.48
C GLU A 226 16.51 9.12 -12.62
N ARG A 227 16.15 8.22 -11.73
CA ARG A 227 16.45 6.80 -11.85
C ARG A 227 15.15 6.02 -11.87
N GLN A 228 15.17 4.95 -12.65
CA GLN A 228 14.05 4.04 -12.79
C GLN A 228 14.38 2.75 -12.08
N TYR A 229 13.38 2.24 -11.37
CA TYR A 229 13.48 1.04 -10.57
C TYR A 229 12.30 0.12 -10.89
N THR A 230 12.57 -1.16 -10.89
CA THR A 230 11.56 -2.22 -10.85
C THR A 230 11.42 -2.72 -9.41
N TYR A 231 10.26 -3.29 -9.08
CA TYR A 231 10.04 -3.87 -7.76
C TYR A 231 10.37 -5.37 -7.83
N GLU A 232 11.26 -5.82 -6.93
CA GLU A 232 11.67 -7.22 -6.85
C GLU A 232 11.92 -7.64 -5.40
N ASN A 233 11.25 -8.71 -4.96
CA ASN A 233 11.32 -9.30 -3.64
C ASN A 233 11.23 -8.26 -2.50
N GLY A 234 10.32 -7.29 -2.62
CA GLY A 234 10.14 -6.26 -1.61
C GLY A 234 11.16 -5.11 -1.65
N GLN A 235 11.90 -4.97 -2.75
CA GLN A 235 12.96 -3.97 -2.93
C GLN A 235 12.78 -3.25 -4.27
N LEU A 236 13.41 -2.08 -4.41
CA LEU A 236 13.47 -1.37 -5.69
C LEU A 236 14.85 -1.54 -6.30
N VAL A 237 14.90 -2.13 -7.49
CA VAL A 237 16.13 -2.48 -8.20
C VAL A 237 16.27 -1.57 -9.42
N ALA A 238 17.38 -0.84 -9.52
CA ALA A 238 17.60 0.07 -10.63
C ALA A 238 17.78 -0.68 -11.96
N ASP A 239 17.19 -0.13 -13.01
CA ASP A 239 17.42 -0.55 -14.40
C ASP A 239 18.84 -0.22 -14.90
#